data_AF-A0A8B8UZA9-F1
#
_entry.id   AF-A0A8B8UZA9-F1
#
_cell.length_a   1.000
_cell.length_b   1.000
_cell.length_c   1.000
_cell.angle_alpha   90.00
_cell.angle_beta   90.00
_cell.angle_gamma   90.00
#
_symmetry.space_group_name_H-M   'P 1'
#
loop_
_entity.id
_entity.type
_entity.pdbx_description
1 polymer ?
#
loop_
_entity_poly.entity_id
_entity_poly.type
_entity_poly.pdbx_seq_one_letter_code
_entity_poly.pdbx_strand_id
1 'polypeptide(L)'
;MTNDIKEIQTIQPELSEIKEVKGELTNVKKRKRRSKKINKLTDGQIRINHVSSEKKRRELERAIFDELVAVVPDLQPQESRSELIIYLKSLSYLSWLYERNEKLRKQIIAKHKARTGSSSYGTEQQQDGNILDLVPKELIWELGDEQTGK
;
A
#
# COMPACT_ATOMS: atom_id res chain seq x y z
N MET A 1 30.08 31.17 -33.38
CA MET A 1 28.75 30.79 -32.89
C MET A 1 28.94 29.65 -31.91
N THR A 2 28.82 29.97 -30.62
CA THR A 2 29.20 29.13 -29.49
C THR A 2 27.96 28.49 -28.88
N ASN A 3 27.90 27.16 -28.83
CA ASN A 3 26.99 26.44 -27.95
C ASN A 3 27.81 25.34 -27.23
N ASP A 4 28.38 25.73 -26.09
CA ASP A 4 29.04 24.84 -25.15
C ASP A 4 27.99 23.96 -24.46
N ILE A 5 27.97 22.68 -24.80
CA ILE A 5 27.30 21.64 -24.01
C ILE A 5 28.28 21.25 -22.91
N LYS A 6 28.05 21.70 -21.68
CA LYS A 6 28.79 21.21 -20.50
C LYS A 6 27.98 20.12 -19.82
N GLU A 7 28.60 18.96 -19.75
CA GLU A 7 28.14 17.71 -19.16
C GLU A 7 27.65 17.86 -17.72
N ILE A 8 26.55 17.18 -17.40
CA ILE A 8 26.04 17.00 -16.04
C ILE A 8 26.92 15.94 -15.36
N GLN A 9 27.72 16.33 -14.37
CA GLN A 9 28.49 15.38 -13.55
C GLN A 9 27.56 14.68 -12.54
N THR A 10 27.38 13.38 -12.71
CA THR A 10 26.76 12.48 -11.73
C THR A 10 27.71 12.28 -10.54
N ILE A 11 27.33 12.78 -9.37
CA ILE A 11 28.09 12.58 -8.13
C ILE A 11 27.59 11.29 -7.47
N GLN A 12 28.41 10.22 -7.50
CA GLN A 12 28.25 9.07 -6.62
C GLN A 12 29.14 9.24 -5.38
N PRO A 13 28.63 9.08 -4.14
CA PRO A 13 29.48 9.10 -2.95
C PRO A 13 30.08 7.71 -2.65
N GLU A 14 31.40 7.67 -2.60
CA GLU A 14 32.26 6.53 -2.21
C GLU A 14 32.09 6.13 -0.72
N LEU A 15 32.08 4.83 -0.45
CA LEU A 15 31.68 4.17 0.80
C LEU A 15 32.75 4.19 1.93
N SER A 16 33.80 5.00 1.84
CA SER A 16 34.96 4.94 2.76
C SER A 16 34.86 5.81 4.02
N GLU A 17 33.92 6.75 4.13
CA GLU A 17 33.90 7.76 5.22
C GLU A 17 33.24 7.29 6.55
N ILE A 18 32.75 6.06 6.65
CA ILE A 18 31.87 5.64 7.76
C ILE A 18 32.64 5.15 9.02
N LYS A 19 33.95 4.83 8.93
CA LYS A 19 34.65 4.12 10.03
C LYS A 19 35.24 4.99 11.15
N GLU A 20 35.36 6.30 10.99
CA GLU A 20 36.17 7.12 11.91
C GLU A 20 35.40 7.77 13.09
N VAL A 21 34.07 7.65 13.15
CA VAL A 21 33.25 8.49 14.07
C VAL A 21 32.93 7.82 15.42
N LYS A 22 33.46 6.62 15.73
CA LYS A 22 33.06 5.87 16.94
C LYS A 22 33.78 6.25 18.24
N GLY A 23 34.72 7.20 18.22
CA GLY A 23 35.69 7.42 19.30
C GLY A 23 35.39 8.46 20.39
N GLU A 24 34.42 9.36 20.25
CA GLU A 24 34.32 10.52 21.16
C GLU A 24 32.92 10.75 21.73
N LEU A 25 32.49 9.85 22.62
CA LEU A 25 31.24 9.96 23.38
C LEU A 25 31.44 10.40 24.84
N THR A 26 32.39 11.29 25.14
CA THR A 26 32.49 11.90 26.48
C THR A 26 33.01 13.33 26.45
N ASN A 27 32.15 14.31 26.10
CA ASN A 27 32.33 15.66 26.61
C ASN A 27 31.01 16.46 26.61
N VAL A 28 30.44 16.66 27.79
CA VAL A 28 29.26 17.51 28.02
C VAL A 28 29.66 18.97 27.79
N LYS A 29 29.61 19.40 26.53
CA LYS A 29 29.87 20.79 26.12
C LYS A 29 28.55 21.49 25.83
N LYS A 30 28.34 22.61 26.55
CA LYS A 30 27.22 23.56 26.51
C LYS A 30 26.54 23.62 25.13
N ARG A 31 25.23 23.37 25.09
CA ARG A 31 24.39 23.43 23.87
C ARG A 31 24.62 24.77 23.15
N LYS A 32 25.39 24.75 22.05
CA LYS A 32 25.45 25.88 21.12
C LYS A 32 24.04 26.16 20.63
N ARG A 33 23.61 27.42 20.71
CA ARG A 33 22.37 27.90 20.09
C ARG A 33 22.40 27.44 18.63
N ARG A 34 21.38 26.71 18.17
CA ARG A 34 21.27 26.24 16.79
C ARG A 34 21.57 27.44 15.88
N SER A 35 22.69 27.38 15.17
CA SER A 35 22.96 28.34 14.10
C SER A 35 21.76 28.30 13.17
N LYS A 36 21.19 29.48 12.85
CA LYS A 36 20.09 29.59 11.90
C LYS A 36 20.51 28.82 10.66
N LYS A 37 19.75 27.78 10.28
CA LYS A 37 19.99 27.06 9.04
C LYS A 37 20.01 28.12 7.94
N ILE A 38 21.19 28.40 7.40
CA ILE A 38 21.31 29.19 6.18
C ILE A 38 20.55 28.36 5.16
N ASN A 39 19.38 28.83 4.74
CA ASN A 39 18.61 28.17 3.71
C ASN A 39 19.52 28.08 2.48
N LYS A 40 19.95 26.86 2.14
CA LYS A 40 20.82 26.60 0.97
C LYS A 40 20.10 26.87 -0.35
N LEU A 41 18.80 27.14 -0.29
CA LEU A 41 17.92 27.37 -1.42
C LEU A 41 17.50 28.84 -1.38
N THR A 42 17.70 29.53 -2.50
CA THR A 42 17.13 30.86 -2.74
C THR A 42 15.60 30.79 -2.77
N ASP A 43 14.93 31.92 -2.53
CA ASP A 43 13.45 31.99 -2.56
C ASP A 43 12.87 31.49 -3.90
N GLY A 44 13.55 31.80 -5.01
CA GLY A 44 13.23 31.24 -6.33
C GLY A 44 13.34 29.71 -6.39
N GLN A 45 14.40 29.13 -5.81
CA GLN A 45 14.58 27.68 -5.77
C GLN A 45 13.56 26.99 -4.87
N ILE A 46 13.18 27.61 -3.75
CA ILE A 46 12.12 27.11 -2.87
C ILE A 46 10.79 27.08 -3.61
N ARG A 47 10.46 28.16 -4.35
CA ARG A 47 9.23 28.22 -5.15
C ARG A 47 9.20 27.15 -6.23
N ILE A 48 10.31 26.98 -6.96
CA ILE A 48 10.42 25.94 -8.01
C ILE A 48 10.24 24.55 -7.39
N ASN A 49 10.95 24.25 -6.29
CA ASN A 49 10.84 22.97 -5.60
C ASN A 49 9.44 22.70 -5.06
N HIS A 50 8.74 23.73 -4.55
CA HIS A 50 7.38 23.61 -4.07
C HIS A 50 6.42 23.22 -5.21
N VAL A 51 6.48 23.95 -6.33
CA VAL A 51 5.63 23.67 -7.51
C VAL A 51 5.95 22.28 -8.07
N SER A 52 7.23 21.90 -8.16
CA SER A 52 7.62 20.58 -8.68
C SER A 52 7.18 19.44 -7.76
N SER A 53 7.32 19.62 -6.44
CA SER A 53 6.90 18.61 -5.45
C SER A 53 5.39 18.43 -5.45
N GLU A 54 4.63 19.53 -5.53
CA GLU A 54 3.17 19.46 -5.60
C GLU A 54 2.69 18.87 -6.93
N LYS A 55 3.35 19.18 -8.05
CA LYS A 55 3.07 18.54 -9.34
C LYS A 55 3.23 17.02 -9.25
N LYS A 56 4.37 16.57 -8.69
CA LYS A 56 4.64 15.14 -8.49
C LYS A 56 3.61 14.48 -7.56
N ARG A 57 3.21 15.16 -6.47
CA ARG A 57 2.17 14.67 -5.56
C ARG A 57 0.85 14.44 -6.30
N ARG A 58 0.41 15.40 -7.12
CA ARG A 58 -0.82 15.29 -7.91
C ARG A 58 -0.74 14.26 -9.02
N GLU A 59 0.41 14.06 -9.63
CA GLU A 59 0.63 13.00 -10.61
C GLU A 59 0.49 11.62 -9.97
N LEU A 60 1.06 11.42 -8.77
CA LEU A 60 0.89 10.19 -8.01
C LEU A 60 -0.57 9.94 -7.64
N GLU A 61 -1.25 10.97 -7.12
CA GLU A 61 -2.66 10.90 -6.76
C GLU A 61 -3.55 10.51 -7.96
N ARG A 62 -3.29 11.09 -9.14
CA ARG A 62 -3.98 10.72 -10.38
C ARG A 62 -3.70 9.27 -10.80
N ALA A 63 -2.45 8.82 -10.70
CA ALA A 63 -2.10 7.44 -11.04
C ALA A 63 -2.86 6.42 -10.16
N ILE A 64 -3.06 6.73 -8.88
CA ILE A 64 -3.86 5.88 -7.97
C ILE A 64 -5.33 5.83 -8.42
N PHE A 65 -5.91 6.96 -8.82
CA PHE A 65 -7.28 6.98 -9.33
C PHE A 65 -7.42 6.24 -10.67
N ASP A 66 -6.42 6.34 -11.56
CA ASP A 66 -6.40 5.60 -12.82
C ASP A 66 -6.34 4.08 -12.56
N GLU A 67 -5.57 3.64 -11.56
CA GLU A 67 -5.51 2.23 -11.13
C GLU A 67 -6.87 1.75 -10.58
N LEU A 68 -7.54 2.56 -9.74
CA LEU A 68 -8.86 2.22 -9.21
C LEU A 68 -9.90 2.05 -10.33
N VAL A 69 -9.87 2.91 -11.35
CA VAL A 69 -10.77 2.80 -12.51
C VAL A 69 -10.48 1.54 -13.32
N ALA A 70 -9.24 1.06 -13.37
CA ALA A 70 -8.89 -0.18 -14.07
C ALA A 70 -9.39 -1.43 -13.33
N VAL A 71 -9.48 -1.40 -12.01
CA VAL A 71 -9.89 -2.55 -11.17
C VAL A 71 -11.41 -2.64 -11.03
N VAL A 72 -12.11 -1.50 -10.89
CA VAL A 72 -13.55 -1.49 -10.68
C VAL A 72 -14.29 -1.56 -12.02
N PRO A 73 -15.03 -2.65 -12.31
CA PRO A 73 -15.62 -2.87 -13.63
C PRO A 73 -16.70 -1.84 -14.03
N ASP A 74 -17.35 -1.23 -13.04
CA ASP A 74 -18.40 -0.22 -13.26
C ASP A 74 -17.85 1.20 -13.50
N LEU A 75 -16.54 1.41 -13.34
CA LEU A 75 -15.89 2.69 -13.61
C LEU A 75 -15.45 2.76 -15.08
N GLN A 76 -15.78 3.86 -15.73
CA GLN A 76 -15.32 4.14 -17.10
C GLN A 76 -14.06 5.00 -17.08
N PRO A 77 -13.14 4.88 -18.07
CA PRO A 77 -11.92 5.70 -18.15
C PRO A 77 -12.17 7.22 -18.09
N GLN A 78 -13.35 7.66 -18.54
CA GLN A 78 -13.81 9.04 -18.55
C GLN A 78 -14.12 9.57 -17.13
N GLU A 79 -14.40 8.68 -16.17
CA GLU A 79 -14.76 9.01 -14.79
C GLU A 79 -13.53 9.11 -13.86
N SER A 80 -12.32 8.86 -14.37
CA SER A 80 -11.02 8.95 -13.66
C SER A 80 -10.74 10.31 -13.00
N ARG A 81 -11.51 11.34 -13.34
CA ARG A 81 -11.37 12.70 -12.80
C ARG A 81 -12.43 13.07 -11.76
N SER A 82 -13.37 12.18 -11.46
CA SER A 82 -14.46 12.44 -10.53
C SER A 82 -14.27 11.64 -9.25
N GLU A 83 -13.52 12.20 -8.28
CA GLU A 83 -13.20 11.56 -7.00
C GLU A 83 -14.43 10.94 -6.31
N LEU A 84 -15.53 11.70 -6.22
CA LEU A 84 -16.77 11.23 -5.60
C LEU A 84 -17.36 10.00 -6.29
N ILE A 85 -17.36 9.96 -7.62
CA ILE A 85 -17.90 8.84 -8.40
C ILE A 85 -17.02 7.61 -8.21
N ILE A 86 -15.70 7.80 -8.24
CA ILE A 86 -14.72 6.73 -8.00
C ILE A 86 -14.97 6.12 -6.62
N TYR A 87 -15.08 6.93 -5.57
CA TYR A 87 -15.32 6.42 -4.22
C TYR A 87 -16.66 5.68 -4.11
N LEU A 88 -17.74 6.27 -4.63
CA LEU A 88 -19.07 5.68 -4.52
C LEU A 88 -19.13 4.31 -5.22
N LYS A 89 -18.68 4.24 -6.47
CA LYS A 89 -18.67 2.98 -7.24
C LYS A 89 -17.71 1.95 -6.65
N SER A 90 -16.54 2.38 -6.16
CA SER A 90 -15.60 1.48 -5.49
C SER A 90 -16.20 0.87 -4.22
N LEU A 91 -16.91 1.66 -3.41
CA LEU A 91 -17.59 1.17 -2.21
C LEU A 91 -18.70 0.18 -2.56
N SER A 92 -19.52 0.49 -3.58
CA SER A 92 -20.54 -0.44 -4.07
C SER A 92 -19.94 -1.76 -4.55
N TYR A 93 -18.82 -1.69 -5.29
CA TYR A 93 -18.12 -2.88 -5.79
C TYR A 93 -17.54 -3.73 -4.64
N LEU A 94 -16.94 -3.09 -3.63
CA LEU A 94 -16.48 -3.76 -2.41
C LEU A 94 -17.63 -4.49 -1.70
N SER A 95 -18.76 -3.82 -1.49
CA SER A 95 -19.96 -4.44 -0.89
C SER A 95 -20.40 -5.69 -1.66
N TRP A 96 -20.45 -5.58 -2.99
CA TRP A 96 -20.80 -6.69 -3.86
C TRP A 96 -19.80 -7.85 -3.76
N LEU A 97 -18.50 -7.57 -3.69
CA LEU A 97 -17.45 -8.59 -3.51
C LEU A 97 -17.60 -9.33 -2.19
N TYR A 98 -17.86 -8.61 -1.08
CA TYR A 98 -18.09 -9.22 0.23
C TYR A 98 -19.29 -10.17 0.21
N GLU A 99 -20.44 -9.69 -0.28
CA GLU A 99 -21.66 -10.50 -0.38
C GLU A 99 -21.46 -11.72 -1.30
N ARG A 100 -20.77 -11.53 -2.42
CA ARG A 100 -20.51 -12.59 -3.39
C ARG A 100 -19.60 -13.67 -2.80
N ASN A 101 -18.55 -13.26 -2.08
CA ASN A 101 -17.63 -14.15 -1.39
C ASN A 101 -18.38 -14.96 -0.31
N GLU A 102 -19.14 -14.29 0.56
CA GLU A 102 -19.93 -14.95 1.61
C GLU A 102 -20.88 -16.01 1.02
N LYS A 103 -21.58 -15.69 -0.07
CA LYS A 103 -22.46 -16.63 -0.78
C LYS A 103 -21.69 -17.83 -1.33
N LEU A 104 -20.52 -17.61 -1.93
CA LEU A 104 -19.68 -18.70 -2.46
C LEU A 104 -19.16 -19.60 -1.35
N ARG A 105 -18.73 -19.04 -0.21
CA ARG A 105 -18.33 -19.80 0.99
C ARG A 105 -19.45 -20.69 1.48
N LYS A 106 -20.67 -20.15 1.62
CA LYS A 106 -21.87 -20.92 2.00
C LYS A 106 -22.15 -22.08 1.02
N GLN A 107 -22.01 -21.84 -0.28
CA GLN A 107 -22.21 -22.87 -1.31
C GLN A 107 -21.16 -23.99 -1.25
N ILE A 108 -19.89 -23.65 -1.03
CA ILE A 108 -18.81 -24.64 -0.87
C ILE A 108 -19.08 -25.52 0.34
N ILE A 109 -19.44 -24.93 1.48
CA ILE A 109 -19.76 -25.66 2.71
C ILE A 109 -20.97 -26.58 2.49
N ALA A 110 -22.04 -26.09 1.88
CA ALA A 110 -23.23 -26.88 1.59
C ALA A 110 -22.93 -28.07 0.66
N LYS A 111 -22.17 -27.83 -0.42
CA LYS A 111 -21.78 -28.88 -1.37
C LYS A 111 -20.87 -29.91 -0.72
N HIS A 112 -19.94 -29.49 0.14
CA HIS A 112 -19.08 -30.41 0.88
C HIS A 112 -19.91 -31.30 1.82
N LYS A 113 -20.81 -30.71 2.61
CA LYS A 113 -21.73 -31.45 3.50
C LYS A 113 -22.60 -32.45 2.75
N ALA A 114 -23.15 -32.06 1.60
CA ALA A 114 -23.94 -32.97 0.76
C ALA A 114 -23.11 -34.14 0.21
N ARG A 115 -21.83 -33.91 -0.12
CA ARG A 115 -20.92 -34.94 -0.62
C ARG A 115 -20.46 -35.91 0.47
N THR A 116 -20.17 -35.42 1.69
CA THR A 116 -19.79 -36.28 2.83
C THR A 116 -20.99 -37.03 3.40
N GLY A 117 -22.17 -36.41 3.46
CA GLY A 117 -23.39 -37.05 3.97
C GLY A 117 -23.91 -38.20 3.09
N SER A 118 -23.55 -38.23 1.79
CA SER A 118 -23.96 -39.32 0.88
C SER A 118 -22.99 -40.51 0.89
N SER A 119 -21.83 -40.41 1.55
CA SER A 119 -20.78 -41.43 1.54
C SER A 119 -20.64 -42.22 2.85
N SER A 120 -21.44 -41.94 3.90
CA SER A 120 -21.33 -42.65 5.18
C SER A 120 -22.35 -43.79 5.32
N TYR A 121 -22.03 -44.95 4.73
CA TYR A 121 -22.19 -46.22 5.46
C TYR A 121 -20.79 -46.59 5.95
N GLY A 122 -20.53 -46.41 7.25
CA GLY A 122 -19.31 -46.93 7.89
C GLY A 122 -18.49 -45.91 8.67
N THR A 123 -18.54 -46.08 9.99
CA THR A 123 -17.52 -45.74 10.99
C THR A 123 -17.44 -44.29 11.47
N GLU A 124 -18.10 -44.09 12.62
CA GLU A 124 -17.89 -42.98 13.55
C GLU A 124 -16.42 -42.88 13.97
N GLN A 125 -15.74 -41.81 13.56
CA GLN A 125 -14.65 -41.23 14.35
C GLN A 125 -14.80 -39.71 14.27
N GLN A 126 -15.11 -39.12 15.43
CA GLN A 126 -15.15 -37.67 15.68
C GLN A 126 -13.78 -37.07 15.37
N GLN A 127 -13.67 -36.46 14.21
CA GLN A 127 -12.72 -35.39 13.99
C GLN A 127 -13.57 -34.20 13.58
N ASP A 128 -13.74 -33.26 14.51
CA ASP A 128 -14.30 -31.95 14.25
C ASP A 128 -13.36 -31.22 13.29
N GLY A 129 -13.43 -31.61 12.02
CA GLY A 129 -12.71 -30.99 10.92
C GLY A 129 -13.17 -29.54 10.87
N ASN A 130 -12.30 -28.68 11.40
CA ASN A 130 -12.61 -27.29 11.64
C ASN A 130 -13.07 -26.68 10.31
N ILE A 131 -14.25 -26.07 10.28
CA ILE A 131 -14.85 -25.47 9.08
C ILE A 131 -13.92 -24.44 8.41
N LEU A 132 -12.94 -23.96 9.19
CA LEU A 132 -11.85 -23.06 8.82
C LEU A 132 -10.76 -23.70 7.92
N ASP A 133 -10.73 -25.02 7.76
CA ASP A 133 -9.77 -25.70 6.87
C ASP A 133 -10.27 -25.80 5.42
N LEU A 134 -11.59 -25.62 5.20
CA LEU A 134 -12.20 -25.72 3.86
C LEU A 134 -12.16 -24.41 3.08
N VAL A 135 -12.04 -23.28 3.77
CA VAL A 135 -11.99 -21.95 3.17
C VAL A 135 -10.73 -21.26 3.69
N PRO A 136 -9.79 -20.90 2.80
CA PRO A 136 -8.61 -20.13 3.20
C PRO A 136 -9.00 -18.91 4.04
N LYS A 137 -8.35 -18.72 5.19
CA LYS A 137 -8.63 -17.61 6.11
C LYS A 137 -8.47 -16.24 5.45
N GLU A 138 -7.58 -16.14 4.48
CA GLU A 138 -7.35 -14.95 3.64
C GLU A 138 -8.59 -14.50 2.85
N LEU A 139 -9.56 -15.40 2.63
CA LEU A 139 -10.82 -15.10 1.94
C LEU A 139 -11.95 -14.73 2.91
N ILE A 140 -11.67 -14.72 4.21
CA ILE A 140 -12.62 -14.39 5.28
C ILE A 140 -12.24 -13.01 5.82
N TRP A 141 -12.59 -11.98 5.06
CA TRP A 141 -12.25 -10.58 5.38
C TRP A 141 -13.00 -10.02 6.61
N GLU A 142 -13.93 -10.78 7.19
CA GLU A 142 -14.68 -10.47 8.41
C GLU A 142 -13.91 -10.84 9.69
N LEU A 143 -12.97 -11.79 9.60
CA LEU A 143 -11.97 -12.00 10.63
C LEU A 143 -10.93 -10.91 10.40
N GLY A 144 -11.08 -9.76 11.05
CA GLY A 144 -10.03 -8.75 11.06
C GLY A 144 -8.67 -9.36 11.42
N ASP A 145 -7.58 -8.72 11.01
CA ASP A 145 -6.21 -9.15 11.31
C ASP A 145 -5.97 -9.21 12.83
N GLU A 146 -6.39 -10.30 13.49
CA GLU A 146 -6.14 -10.52 14.92
C GLU A 146 -4.66 -10.87 15.20
N GLN A 147 -3.76 -10.69 14.23
CA GLN A 147 -2.35 -11.06 14.37
C GLN A 147 -1.37 -10.04 13.75
N THR A 148 -1.48 -8.77 14.14
CA THR A 148 -0.32 -7.85 14.09
C THR A 148 -0.23 -7.04 15.38
N GLY A 149 0.02 -7.73 16.48
CA GLY A 149 0.31 -7.14 17.78
C GLY A 149 1.33 -8.00 18.54
N LYS A 150 2.58 -7.97 18.06
CA LYS A 150 3.76 -8.40 18.82
C LYS A 150 4.83 -7.33 18.74
#